data_AF-A0A914SSW8-F1
#
_entry.id   AF-A0A914SSW8-F1
#
_cell.length_a   1.000
_cell.length_b   1.000
_cell.length_c   1.000
_cell.angle_alpha   90.00
_cell.angle_beta   90.00
_cell.angle_gamma   90.00
#
_symmetry.space_group_name_H-M   'P 1'
#
loop_
_entity.id
_entity.type
_entity.pdbx_description
1 polymer ?
#
loop_
_entity_poly.entity_id
_entity_poly.type
_entity_poly.pdbx_seq_one_letter_code
_entity_poly.pdbx_strand_id
1 'polypeptide(L)'
;MEKELKKERCFGFEKTCEFNENSYSFNKTKCSKNSSGHRTPEQQKKKFWEQGDFGYAIPRIQNMKEICSSKNKEGSFLECSDNLRMCKAKNIFFNFKSFDAKKSKRYRNDILKEGEVGGNCDVVFDKRTLHSRLEEKSYLQSWGHEFEYFDSYPDFIINNENCDIIFEKPTIVIKLDASINLYHHFCDFINLYLTQFINGTFSQDVDVLWWDTYTGGFVDSYFGDAWKAFTFNKPKELIHLQNKRVCFRNALFPLLARQRLGIYYNMPLIDGCQGSGLFHAFTRHFLYRLNVSQNGPIKDKLRITILQRDSIARRIINIEEGLRNDDI
;
A
#
# COMPACT_ATOMS: atom_id res chain seq x y z
N MET A 1 38.03 -22.72 17.10
CA MET A 1 37.05 -22.76 15.99
C MET A 1 36.05 -21.64 16.24
N GLU A 2 36.53 -20.41 16.07
CA GLU A 2 35.84 -19.18 16.44
C GLU A 2 35.05 -18.64 15.26
N LYS A 3 33.80 -18.26 15.55
CA LYS A 3 33.02 -17.19 14.91
C LYS A 3 32.86 -17.28 13.38
N GLU A 4 31.95 -18.12 12.92
CA GLU A 4 31.00 -17.64 11.91
C GLU A 4 30.05 -16.65 12.61
N LEU A 5 30.42 -15.36 12.62
CA LEU A 5 29.43 -14.32 12.84
C LEU A 5 28.34 -14.52 11.79
N LYS A 6 27.12 -14.90 12.22
CA LYS A 6 25.93 -14.84 11.38
C LYS A 6 25.88 -13.43 10.77
N LYS A 7 26.27 -13.27 9.51
CA LYS A 7 26.08 -12.01 8.77
C LYS A 7 24.60 -11.63 8.94
N GLU A 8 24.35 -10.47 9.55
CA GLU A 8 22.99 -10.02 9.83
C GLU A 8 22.23 -9.92 8.49
N ARG A 9 21.13 -10.67 8.37
CA ARG A 9 20.29 -10.61 7.19
C ARG A 9 19.45 -9.34 7.23
N CYS A 10 19.31 -8.69 6.08
CA CYS A 10 18.57 -7.44 5.91
C CYS A 10 17.65 -7.54 4.69
N PHE A 11 16.76 -6.57 4.47
CA PHE A 11 15.82 -6.61 3.34
C PHE A 11 16.44 -6.06 2.05
N GLY A 12 17.49 -5.23 2.14
CA GLY A 12 18.22 -4.68 1.01
C GLY A 12 18.07 -3.17 0.84
N PHE A 13 17.06 -2.56 1.47
CA PHE A 13 16.79 -1.12 1.34
C PHE A 13 17.44 -0.29 2.46
N GLU A 14 17.91 -0.95 3.51
CA GLU A 14 18.65 -0.35 4.61
C GLU A 14 20.03 0.13 4.12
N LYS A 15 20.49 1.30 4.59
CA LYS A 15 21.73 1.95 4.10
C LYS A 15 22.98 1.07 4.23
N THR A 16 23.02 0.18 5.22
CA THR A 16 24.14 -0.72 5.51
C THR A 16 23.97 -2.11 4.87
N CYS A 17 22.91 -2.32 4.10
CA CYS A 17 22.60 -3.63 3.51
C CYS A 17 23.05 -3.69 2.05
N GLU A 18 24.04 -4.52 1.77
CA GLU A 18 24.39 -4.83 0.39
C GLU A 18 23.49 -5.92 -0.18
N PHE A 19 22.85 -5.62 -1.32
CA PHE A 19 21.96 -6.56 -2.00
C PHE A 19 22.64 -7.91 -2.28
N ASN A 20 23.88 -7.91 -2.77
CA ASN A 20 24.56 -9.13 -3.21
C ASN A 20 25.11 -10.00 -2.06
N GLU A 21 25.18 -9.47 -0.84
CA GLU A 21 25.78 -10.20 0.28
C GLU A 21 24.72 -10.70 1.27
N ASN A 22 23.92 -9.79 1.82
CA ASN A 22 23.16 -10.02 3.05
C ASN A 22 21.65 -9.86 2.86
N SER A 23 21.20 -9.45 1.67
CA SER A 23 19.78 -9.26 1.40
C SER A 23 19.02 -10.59 1.42
N TYR A 24 17.89 -10.56 2.10
CA TYR A 24 16.87 -11.61 2.12
C TYR A 24 16.46 -12.10 0.73
N SER A 25 16.47 -11.20 -0.25
CA SER A 25 16.00 -11.46 -1.61
C SER A 25 17.05 -12.12 -2.50
N PHE A 26 18.35 -11.88 -2.29
CA PHE A 26 19.39 -12.29 -3.25
C PHE A 26 19.42 -13.79 -3.56
N ASN A 27 19.33 -14.61 -2.52
CA ASN A 27 19.31 -16.07 -2.64
C ASN A 27 17.96 -16.62 -3.13
N LYS A 28 16.89 -15.81 -3.03
CA LYS A 28 15.56 -16.19 -3.49
C LYS A 28 15.37 -15.89 -4.96
N THR A 29 15.95 -14.78 -5.42
CA THR A 29 15.88 -14.38 -6.81
C THR A 29 16.63 -15.35 -7.69
N LYS A 30 15.92 -15.96 -8.65
CA LYS A 30 16.47 -16.86 -9.67
C LYS A 30 16.20 -16.25 -11.03
N CYS A 31 17.24 -16.11 -11.83
CA CYS A 31 17.16 -15.60 -13.20
C CYS A 31 17.67 -16.64 -14.19
N SER A 32 16.98 -16.79 -15.32
CA SER A 32 17.41 -17.69 -16.39
C SER A 32 18.52 -17.05 -17.23
N LYS A 33 19.47 -17.85 -17.74
CA LYS A 33 20.60 -17.33 -18.53
C LYS A 33 20.18 -16.69 -19.86
N ASN A 34 19.00 -17.03 -20.39
CA ASN A 34 18.56 -16.64 -21.74
C ASN A 34 17.67 -15.39 -21.77
N SER A 35 17.28 -14.85 -20.61
CA SER A 35 16.14 -13.93 -20.56
C SER A 35 16.46 -12.44 -20.69
N SER A 36 17.74 -12.04 -20.82
CA SER A 36 18.04 -10.61 -21.03
C SER A 36 19.49 -10.28 -21.45
N GLY A 37 19.82 -10.48 -22.73
CA GLY A 37 20.98 -9.85 -23.41
C GLY A 37 22.34 -9.96 -22.67
N HIS A 38 23.22 -8.97 -22.86
CA HIS A 38 24.60 -8.91 -22.33
C HIS A 38 24.73 -8.69 -20.80
N ARG A 39 23.68 -8.93 -19.98
CA ARG A 39 23.72 -8.70 -18.53
C ARG A 39 24.22 -9.92 -17.77
N THR A 40 25.04 -9.72 -16.74
CA THR A 40 25.45 -10.81 -15.84
C THR A 40 24.28 -11.27 -14.95
N PRO A 41 24.29 -12.51 -14.43
CA PRO A 41 23.24 -13.00 -13.52
C PRO A 41 22.99 -12.09 -12.31
N GLU A 42 24.04 -11.50 -11.73
CA GLU A 42 23.95 -10.58 -10.59
C GLU A 42 23.24 -9.28 -10.98
N GLN A 43 23.55 -8.74 -12.16
CA GLN A 43 22.88 -7.54 -12.69
C GLN A 43 21.40 -7.80 -12.95
N GLN A 44 21.06 -8.99 -13.47
CA GLN A 44 19.66 -9.38 -13.68
C GLN A 44 18.91 -9.47 -12.34
N LYS A 45 19.50 -10.13 -11.33
CA LYS A 45 18.93 -10.21 -9.98
C LYS A 45 18.73 -8.83 -9.36
N LYS A 46 19.72 -7.95 -9.46
CA LYS A 46 19.63 -6.58 -8.95
C LYS A 46 18.51 -5.81 -9.63
N LYS A 47 18.39 -5.92 -10.95
CA LYS A 47 17.33 -5.25 -11.72
C LYS A 47 15.93 -5.75 -11.33
N PHE A 48 15.76 -7.06 -11.18
CA PHE A 48 14.53 -7.64 -10.66
C PHE A 48 14.20 -7.11 -9.27
N TRP A 49 15.20 -7.03 -8.38
CA TRP A 49 15.03 -6.54 -7.03
C TRP A 49 14.62 -5.05 -6.94
N GLU A 50 15.19 -4.20 -7.80
CA GLU A 50 14.80 -2.79 -7.93
C GLU A 50 13.35 -2.61 -8.44
N GLN A 51 12.87 -3.54 -9.28
CA GLN A 51 11.59 -3.42 -9.99
C GLN A 51 10.41 -4.06 -9.26
N GLY A 52 10.63 -5.19 -8.59
CA GLY A 52 9.56 -6.04 -8.05
C GLY A 52 9.82 -6.64 -6.67
N ASP A 53 10.77 -6.07 -5.93
CA ASP A 53 11.17 -6.52 -4.61
C ASP A 53 11.44 -5.31 -3.69
N PHE A 54 12.06 -5.53 -2.54
CA PHE A 54 12.38 -4.51 -1.55
C PHE A 54 13.16 -3.30 -2.10
N GLY A 55 13.93 -3.44 -3.17
CA GLY A 55 14.65 -2.33 -3.81
C GLY A 55 13.72 -1.25 -4.36
N TYR A 56 12.47 -1.61 -4.68
CA TYR A 56 11.44 -0.66 -5.12
C TYR A 56 11.13 0.43 -4.07
N ALA A 57 11.34 0.15 -2.78
CA ALA A 57 11.11 1.11 -1.69
C ALA A 57 12.16 2.23 -1.64
N ILE A 58 13.39 1.98 -2.10
CA ILE A 58 14.53 2.90 -1.97
C ILE A 58 14.25 4.29 -2.52
N PRO A 59 13.86 4.46 -3.81
CA PRO A 59 13.60 5.79 -4.33
C PRO A 59 12.42 6.47 -3.61
N ARG A 60 11.44 5.70 -3.12
CA ARG A 60 10.30 6.26 -2.37
C ARG A 60 10.73 6.80 -1.02
N ILE A 61 11.66 6.13 -0.33
CA ILE A 61 12.26 6.60 0.92
C ILE A 61 13.14 7.83 0.66
N GLN A 62 14.02 7.76 -0.34
CA GLN A 62 14.99 8.81 -0.64
C GLN A 62 14.35 10.11 -1.13
N ASN A 63 13.20 10.01 -1.80
CA ASN A 63 12.50 11.14 -2.37
C ASN A 63 11.33 11.64 -1.49
N MET A 64 11.22 11.16 -0.25
CA MET A 64 10.33 11.80 0.73
C MET A 64 10.79 13.24 0.93
N LYS A 65 9.89 14.19 0.72
CA LYS A 65 10.14 15.61 0.95
C LYS A 65 9.07 16.16 1.88
N GLU A 66 9.54 16.93 2.85
CA GLU A 66 8.69 17.73 3.71
C GLU A 66 8.03 18.84 2.89
N ILE A 67 6.71 18.95 3.01
CA ILE A 67 5.87 19.97 2.35
C ILE A 67 5.32 20.94 3.40
N CYS A 68 4.96 20.41 4.57
CA CYS A 68 4.46 21.17 5.71
C CYS A 68 5.20 20.71 6.96
N SER A 69 5.67 21.64 7.78
CA SER A 69 6.15 21.32 9.12
C SER A 69 5.87 22.41 10.13
N SER A 70 5.85 21.96 11.38
CA SER A 70 5.73 22.81 12.54
C SER A 70 6.74 22.45 13.64
N LYS A 71 7.15 23.47 14.40
CA LYS A 71 7.92 23.30 15.65
C LYS A 71 7.02 22.88 16.81
N ASN A 72 5.74 23.21 16.76
CA ASN A 72 4.78 22.88 17.81
C ASN A 72 4.31 21.42 17.64
N LYS A 73 4.18 20.70 18.75
CA LYS A 73 3.61 19.34 18.75
C LYS A 73 2.17 19.28 18.25
N GLU A 74 1.41 20.36 18.46
CA GLU A 74 0.04 20.51 17.96
C GLU A 74 -0.02 21.02 16.51
N GLY A 75 1.10 21.48 15.97
CA GLY A 75 1.20 21.93 14.59
C GLY A 75 1.27 20.76 13.61
N SER A 76 1.11 21.08 12.33
CA SER A 76 0.94 20.10 11.29
C SER A 76 2.26 19.68 10.64
N PHE A 77 2.22 18.48 10.08
CA PHE A 77 3.30 17.91 9.30
C PHE A 77 2.71 17.23 8.07
N LEU A 78 3.37 17.40 6.92
CA LEU A 78 3.09 16.64 5.69
C LEU A 78 4.42 16.37 4.99
N GLU A 79 4.70 15.09 4.76
CA GLU A 79 5.85 14.63 4.01
C GLU A 79 5.39 13.59 2.99
N CYS A 80 5.80 13.77 1.74
CA CYS A 80 5.34 12.93 0.63
C CYS A 80 6.51 12.51 -0.27
N SER A 81 6.40 11.31 -0.82
CA SER A 81 7.27 10.86 -1.90
C SER A 81 6.98 11.61 -3.19
N ASP A 82 7.78 11.37 -4.24
CA ASP A 82 7.46 11.84 -5.59
C ASP A 82 6.02 11.46 -5.99
N ASN A 83 5.40 12.38 -6.74
CA ASN A 83 4.05 12.25 -7.25
C ASN A 83 2.96 11.99 -6.20
N LEU A 84 3.21 12.34 -4.93
CA LEU A 84 2.32 12.04 -3.78
C LEU A 84 1.85 10.57 -3.75
N ARG A 85 2.74 9.67 -4.14
CA ARG A 85 2.48 8.22 -4.19
C ARG A 85 2.32 7.61 -2.80
N MET A 86 2.96 8.21 -1.81
CA MET A 86 2.86 7.90 -0.40
C MET A 86 3.07 9.19 0.39
N CYS A 87 2.29 9.39 1.46
CA CYS A 87 2.45 10.53 2.35
C CYS A 87 2.31 10.12 3.82
N LYS A 88 2.96 10.87 4.70
CA LYS A 88 2.79 10.83 6.15
C LYS A 88 2.34 12.21 6.59
N ALA A 89 1.34 12.27 7.44
CA ALA A 89 0.84 13.53 7.94
C ALA A 89 0.55 13.49 9.44
N LYS A 90 0.65 14.65 10.10
CA LYS A 90 0.25 14.86 11.49
C LYS A 90 -0.57 16.12 11.62
N ASN A 91 -1.54 16.06 12.51
CA ASN A 91 -2.46 17.14 12.83
C ASN A 91 -3.03 17.83 11.59
N ILE A 92 -3.62 17.08 10.65
CA ILE A 92 -4.24 17.64 9.44
C ILE A 92 -5.75 17.45 9.47
N PHE A 93 -6.47 18.20 8.62
CA PHE A 93 -7.90 18.01 8.43
C PHE A 93 -8.28 17.79 6.96
N PHE A 94 -9.39 17.10 6.77
CA PHE A 94 -10.19 17.06 5.55
C PHE A 94 -11.61 17.48 5.86
N ASN A 95 -12.17 18.42 5.10
CA ASN A 95 -13.53 18.92 5.26
C ASN A 95 -14.38 18.46 4.09
N PHE A 96 -15.18 17.42 4.31
CA PHE A 96 -15.99 16.79 3.27
C PHE A 96 -17.31 17.51 2.99
N LYS A 97 -17.35 18.85 3.12
CA LYS A 97 -18.54 19.66 2.82
C LYS A 97 -18.92 19.63 1.33
N SER A 98 -17.95 19.46 0.42
CA SER A 98 -18.21 19.35 -1.02
C SER A 98 -18.52 17.92 -1.48
N PHE A 99 -18.39 16.93 -0.61
CA PHE A 99 -18.62 15.53 -0.95
C PHE A 99 -20.11 15.16 -0.83
N ASP A 100 -20.77 14.87 -1.95
CA ASP A 100 -22.13 14.30 -1.96
C ASP A 100 -22.11 12.78 -2.13
N ALA A 101 -22.08 12.05 -1.02
CA ALA A 101 -22.00 10.59 -1.03
C ALA A 101 -23.23 9.93 -1.65
N LYS A 102 -24.41 10.57 -1.67
CA LYS A 102 -25.67 9.96 -2.15
C LYS A 102 -25.73 9.79 -3.67
N LYS A 103 -24.96 10.59 -4.40
CA LYS A 103 -24.90 10.55 -5.87
C LYS A 103 -23.51 10.17 -6.40
N SER A 104 -22.60 9.82 -5.49
CA SER A 104 -21.21 9.60 -5.83
C SER A 104 -20.98 8.20 -6.41
N LYS A 105 -20.13 8.15 -7.42
CA LYS A 105 -19.66 6.92 -8.06
C LYS A 105 -18.32 6.53 -7.45
N ARG A 106 -17.95 5.26 -7.60
CA ARG A 106 -16.62 4.79 -7.25
C ARG A 106 -15.55 5.55 -8.05
N TYR A 107 -14.40 5.79 -7.43
CA TYR A 107 -13.23 6.44 -8.01
C TYR A 107 -13.37 7.94 -8.36
N ARG A 108 -14.24 8.68 -7.65
CA ARG A 108 -14.35 10.14 -7.79
C ARG A 108 -13.13 10.84 -7.16
N ASN A 109 -12.56 11.80 -7.88
CA ASN A 109 -11.33 12.52 -7.49
C ASN A 109 -11.58 13.98 -7.10
N ASP A 110 -12.80 14.46 -7.20
CA ASP A 110 -13.18 15.87 -7.05
C ASP A 110 -14.08 16.10 -5.82
N ILE A 111 -13.84 15.30 -4.77
CA ILE A 111 -14.64 15.34 -3.54
C ILE A 111 -14.13 16.37 -2.52
N LEU A 112 -13.02 17.04 -2.81
CA LEU A 112 -12.39 18.09 -2.02
C LEU A 112 -12.13 19.33 -2.88
N LYS A 113 -12.24 20.51 -2.27
CA LYS A 113 -12.01 21.82 -2.90
C LYS A 113 -11.03 22.67 -2.10
N GLU A 114 -10.73 23.86 -2.62
CA GLU A 114 -10.02 24.90 -1.87
C GLU A 114 -10.67 25.16 -0.51
N GLY A 115 -9.84 25.26 0.53
CA GLY A 115 -10.32 25.43 1.90
C GLY A 115 -10.71 24.13 2.61
N GLU A 116 -10.65 22.97 1.94
CA GLU A 116 -11.16 21.71 2.49
C GLU A 116 -10.08 20.73 2.93
N VAL A 117 -8.81 21.04 2.74
CA VAL A 117 -7.71 20.22 3.23
C VAL A 117 -6.57 21.12 3.70
N GLY A 118 -5.97 20.78 4.84
CA GLY A 118 -4.87 21.59 5.34
C GLY A 118 -4.44 21.27 6.76
N GLY A 119 -3.63 22.16 7.30
CA GLY A 119 -3.08 22.10 8.65
C GLY A 119 -2.40 23.41 9.04
N ASN A 120 -1.79 23.49 10.21
CA ASN A 120 -1.03 24.62 10.71
C ASN A 120 0.48 24.39 10.52
N CYS A 121 1.06 24.96 9.47
CA CYS A 121 2.47 24.83 9.14
C CYS A 121 3.21 26.13 9.50
N ASP A 122 3.78 26.23 10.72
CA ASP A 122 4.42 27.47 11.21
C ASP A 122 5.92 27.59 10.86
N VAL A 123 6.56 26.52 10.37
CA VAL A 123 7.98 26.54 9.98
C VAL A 123 8.15 26.50 8.47
N VAL A 124 7.57 25.50 7.82
CA VAL A 124 7.66 25.30 6.37
C VAL A 124 6.27 25.06 5.81
N PHE A 125 5.89 25.81 4.79
CA PHE A 125 4.84 25.41 3.86
C PHE A 125 5.31 25.65 2.42
N ASP A 126 5.74 24.57 1.76
CA ASP A 126 6.28 24.62 0.40
C ASP A 126 5.22 24.25 -0.64
N LYS A 127 4.38 25.23 -0.97
CA LYS A 127 3.34 25.12 -2.01
C LYS A 127 3.94 24.80 -3.39
N ARG A 128 5.18 25.21 -3.68
CA ARG A 128 5.86 24.92 -4.96
C ARG A 128 6.24 23.45 -5.06
N THR A 129 6.80 22.88 -3.98
CA THR A 129 7.10 21.44 -3.92
C THR A 129 5.83 20.60 -3.98
N LEU A 130 4.74 21.03 -3.32
CA LEU A 130 3.43 20.37 -3.44
C LEU A 130 2.97 20.32 -4.90
N HIS A 131 2.89 21.48 -5.58
CA HIS A 131 2.40 21.52 -6.96
C HIS A 131 3.30 20.82 -7.97
N SER A 132 4.63 20.90 -7.81
CA SER A 132 5.56 20.16 -8.70
C SER A 132 5.44 18.64 -8.57
N ARG A 133 4.78 18.14 -7.52
CA ARG A 133 4.48 16.72 -7.32
C ARG A 133 3.11 16.31 -7.86
N LEU A 134 2.31 17.18 -8.44
CA LEU A 134 0.97 16.85 -8.95
C LEU A 134 0.95 16.36 -10.41
N GLU A 135 2.09 15.93 -10.97
CA GLU A 135 2.18 15.50 -12.37
C GLU A 135 1.38 14.22 -12.67
N GLU A 136 1.39 13.25 -11.74
CA GLU A 136 0.67 11.98 -11.91
C GLU A 136 -0.54 11.90 -10.97
N LYS A 137 -1.60 12.63 -11.31
CA LYS A 137 -2.90 12.58 -10.62
C LYS A 137 -3.80 11.48 -11.19
N SER A 138 -4.04 10.43 -10.41
CA SER A 138 -5.03 9.40 -10.73
C SER A 138 -5.42 8.64 -9.47
N TYR A 139 -6.71 8.26 -9.36
CA TYR A 139 -7.31 7.74 -8.13
C TYR A 139 -6.48 6.64 -7.47
N LEU A 140 -6.09 5.59 -8.21
CA LEU A 140 -5.33 4.45 -7.68
C LEU A 140 -3.81 4.55 -7.93
N GLN A 141 -3.31 5.71 -8.34
CA GLN A 141 -1.89 5.94 -8.60
C GLN A 141 -1.24 6.87 -7.58
N SER A 142 -1.98 7.87 -7.08
CA SER A 142 -1.46 8.84 -6.11
C SER A 142 -2.55 9.44 -5.21
N TRP A 143 -2.07 10.19 -4.21
CA TRP A 143 -2.86 11.06 -3.33
C TRP A 143 -2.90 12.51 -3.83
N GLY A 144 -2.53 12.73 -5.09
CA GLY A 144 -2.41 14.08 -5.64
C GLY A 144 -3.73 14.86 -5.61
N HIS A 145 -4.85 14.21 -5.89
CA HIS A 145 -6.17 14.87 -5.84
C HIS A 145 -6.58 15.29 -4.43
N GLU A 146 -6.22 14.51 -3.42
CA GLU A 146 -6.57 14.80 -2.02
C GLU A 146 -5.77 15.94 -1.43
N PHE A 147 -4.54 16.13 -1.89
CA PHE A 147 -3.65 17.18 -1.39
C PHE A 147 -3.48 18.36 -2.37
N GLU A 148 -4.12 18.33 -3.53
CA GLU A 148 -4.02 19.40 -4.55
C GLU A 148 -4.33 20.79 -3.97
N TYR A 149 -5.28 20.83 -3.03
CA TYR A 149 -5.72 22.06 -2.36
C TYR A 149 -5.21 22.20 -0.92
N PHE A 150 -4.21 21.41 -0.52
CA PHE A 150 -3.66 21.51 0.83
C PHE A 150 -3.06 22.91 1.05
N ASP A 151 -3.48 23.57 2.12
CA ASP A 151 -2.96 24.89 2.51
C ASP A 151 -2.67 24.99 4.02
N SER A 152 -1.93 26.04 4.41
CA SER A 152 -1.59 26.32 5.79
C SER A 152 -2.57 27.29 6.45
N TYR A 153 -3.01 26.96 7.65
CA TYR A 153 -3.98 27.70 8.47
C TYR A 153 -3.36 27.96 9.85
N PRO A 154 -2.80 29.16 10.10
CA PRO A 154 -2.04 29.47 11.32
C PRO A 154 -2.78 29.25 12.64
N ASP A 155 -4.10 29.44 12.64
CA ASP A 155 -4.93 29.31 13.84
C ASP A 155 -5.56 27.91 13.99
N PHE A 156 -5.26 26.98 13.07
CA PHE A 156 -5.81 25.63 13.15
C PHE A 156 -5.16 24.85 14.29
N ILE A 157 -6.02 24.29 15.14
CA ILE A 157 -5.68 23.31 16.16
C ILE A 157 -6.72 22.19 16.13
N ILE A 158 -6.32 20.97 16.48
CA ILE A 158 -7.27 19.87 16.59
C ILE A 158 -7.98 19.94 17.94
N ASN A 159 -9.25 20.28 17.91
CA ASN A 159 -10.18 20.28 19.03
C ASN A 159 -11.62 20.09 18.53
N ASN A 160 -12.58 19.98 19.44
CA ASN A 160 -13.99 19.75 19.10
C ASN A 160 -14.69 20.96 18.47
N GLU A 161 -14.07 22.14 18.47
CA GLU A 161 -14.60 23.34 17.81
C GLU A 161 -14.20 23.37 16.33
N ASN A 162 -13.01 22.85 16.01
CA ASN A 162 -12.46 22.83 14.66
C ASN A 162 -12.70 21.51 13.91
N CYS A 163 -13.13 20.45 14.61
CA CYS A 163 -13.25 19.10 14.07
C CYS A 163 -14.54 18.44 14.55
N ASP A 164 -15.34 17.93 13.62
CA ASP A 164 -16.53 17.13 13.94
C ASP A 164 -16.15 15.68 14.34
N ILE A 165 -15.08 15.17 13.76
CA ILE A 165 -14.52 13.84 14.04
C ILE A 165 -13.01 13.97 14.18
N ILE A 166 -12.46 13.40 15.25
CA ILE A 166 -11.02 13.34 15.48
C ILE A 166 -10.60 11.87 15.51
N PHE A 167 -9.68 11.51 14.62
CA PHE A 167 -8.96 10.25 14.68
C PHE A 167 -7.72 10.42 15.56
N GLU A 168 -7.85 10.02 16.82
CA GLU A 168 -6.77 10.09 17.81
C GLU A 168 -5.69 9.02 17.56
N LYS A 169 -6.11 7.81 17.15
CA LYS A 169 -5.18 6.73 16.79
C LYS A 169 -4.50 6.99 15.44
N PRO A 170 -3.29 6.45 15.20
CA PRO A 170 -2.71 6.45 13.86
C PRO A 170 -3.67 5.82 12.87
N THR A 171 -3.95 6.53 11.78
CA THR A 171 -4.96 6.12 10.80
C THR A 171 -4.33 5.86 9.45
N ILE A 172 -4.59 4.70 8.88
CA ILE A 172 -4.25 4.37 7.49
C ILE A 172 -5.44 4.80 6.64
N VAL A 173 -5.24 5.80 5.79
CA VAL A 173 -6.24 6.24 4.82
C VAL A 173 -5.89 5.59 3.50
N ILE A 174 -6.73 4.71 2.96
CA ILE A 174 -6.38 3.87 1.81
C ILE A 174 -7.47 3.87 0.74
N LYS A 175 -7.05 4.04 -0.52
CA LYS A 175 -7.88 3.81 -1.71
C LYS A 175 -7.70 2.37 -2.16
N LEU A 176 -8.81 1.66 -2.36
CA LEU A 176 -8.83 0.24 -2.68
C LEU A 176 -9.13 0.01 -4.16
N ASP A 177 -8.51 -1.02 -4.75
CA ASP A 177 -8.79 -1.41 -6.13
C ASP A 177 -10.18 -2.08 -6.22
N ALA A 178 -10.26 -3.40 -6.11
CA ALA A 178 -11.53 -4.11 -6.11
C ALA A 178 -11.46 -5.40 -5.28
N SER A 179 -12.52 -5.65 -4.50
CA SER A 179 -12.70 -6.85 -3.66
C SER A 179 -13.32 -8.04 -4.41
N ILE A 180 -13.54 -7.92 -5.73
CA ILE A 180 -14.26 -8.93 -6.53
C ILE A 180 -13.50 -10.26 -6.65
N ASN A 181 -12.17 -10.25 -6.50
CA ASN A 181 -11.35 -11.45 -6.43
C ASN A 181 -10.00 -11.14 -5.76
N LEU A 182 -9.28 -12.22 -5.41
CA LEU A 182 -7.99 -12.12 -4.75
C LEU A 182 -6.97 -11.36 -5.61
N TYR A 183 -7.00 -11.52 -6.93
CA TYR A 183 -6.07 -10.84 -7.82
C TYR A 183 -6.20 -9.32 -7.74
N HIS A 184 -7.43 -8.78 -7.66
CA HIS A 184 -7.66 -7.34 -7.54
C HIS A 184 -7.45 -6.81 -6.13
N HIS A 185 -7.70 -7.58 -5.07
CA HIS A 185 -7.59 -7.01 -3.71
C HIS A 185 -6.19 -7.20 -3.10
N PHE A 186 -5.45 -8.24 -3.50
CA PHE A 186 -4.15 -8.55 -2.93
C PHE A 186 -3.09 -7.47 -3.24
N CYS A 187 -3.26 -6.73 -4.32
CA CYS A 187 -2.41 -5.57 -4.62
C CYS A 187 -2.53 -4.48 -3.55
N ASP A 188 -3.70 -4.30 -2.92
CA ASP A 188 -3.89 -3.32 -1.86
C ASP A 188 -3.05 -3.72 -0.63
N PHE A 189 -3.12 -4.99 -0.24
CA PHE A 189 -2.42 -5.51 0.94
C PHE A 189 -0.89 -5.58 0.78
N ILE A 190 -0.37 -5.98 -0.38
CA ILE A 190 1.08 -6.00 -0.61
C ILE A 190 1.67 -4.58 -0.61
N ASN A 191 0.97 -3.60 -1.20
CA ASN A 191 1.41 -2.22 -1.20
C ASN A 191 1.28 -1.59 0.20
N LEU A 192 0.25 -1.94 0.98
CA LEU A 192 0.12 -1.54 2.37
C LEU A 192 1.25 -2.13 3.24
N TYR A 193 1.55 -3.41 3.08
CA TYR A 193 2.65 -4.07 3.78
C TYR A 193 4.00 -3.43 3.47
N LEU A 194 4.26 -3.11 2.20
CA LEU A 194 5.46 -2.36 1.82
C LEU A 194 5.48 -0.95 2.42
N THR A 195 4.34 -0.29 2.47
CA THR A 195 4.20 1.03 3.12
C THR A 195 4.53 0.94 4.61
N GLN A 196 4.10 -0.12 5.32
CA GLN A 196 4.45 -0.35 6.73
C GLN A 196 5.96 -0.48 6.95
N PHE A 197 6.68 -1.14 6.04
CA PHE A 197 8.15 -1.16 6.04
C PHE A 197 8.75 0.24 5.91
N ILE A 198 8.30 1.02 4.93
CA ILE A 198 8.76 2.39 4.71
C ILE A 198 8.41 3.29 5.90
N ASN A 199 7.27 3.03 6.55
CA ASN A 199 6.84 3.77 7.72
C ASN A 199 7.57 3.38 9.00
N GLY A 200 8.16 2.17 9.06
CA GLY A 200 8.88 1.65 10.21
C GLY A 200 7.99 1.11 11.33
N THR A 201 6.73 0.77 11.05
CA THR A 201 5.82 0.20 12.04
C THR A 201 4.83 -0.77 11.43
N PHE A 202 4.56 -1.86 12.17
CA PHE A 202 3.58 -2.90 11.87
C PHE A 202 2.53 -3.02 12.98
N SER A 203 2.30 -1.93 13.73
CA SER A 203 1.23 -1.91 14.74
C SER A 203 -0.12 -2.22 14.09
N GLN A 204 -0.91 -3.04 14.78
CA GLN A 204 -2.31 -3.30 14.43
C GLN A 204 -3.28 -2.42 15.23
N ASP A 205 -2.78 -1.67 16.23
CA ASP A 205 -3.59 -0.66 16.91
C ASP A 205 -3.60 0.64 16.10
N VAL A 206 -4.26 0.57 14.96
CA VAL A 206 -4.41 1.65 13.99
C VAL A 206 -5.84 1.66 13.47
N ASP A 207 -6.38 2.83 13.20
CA ASP A 207 -7.64 2.94 12.45
C ASP A 207 -7.37 2.77 10.96
N VAL A 208 -8.36 2.27 10.22
CA VAL A 208 -8.33 2.23 8.76
C VAL A 208 -9.53 3.00 8.23
N LEU A 209 -9.29 3.95 7.33
CA LEU A 209 -10.31 4.64 6.58
C LEU A 209 -10.25 4.20 5.12
N TRP A 210 -11.28 3.51 4.67
CA TRP A 210 -11.48 3.20 3.27
C TRP A 210 -11.94 4.45 2.53
N TRP A 211 -11.05 4.98 1.70
CA TRP A 211 -11.32 6.06 0.77
C TRP A 211 -12.03 5.48 -0.46
N ASP A 212 -13.28 5.04 -0.27
CA ASP A 212 -14.20 4.67 -1.34
C ASP A 212 -15.31 5.72 -1.43
N THR A 213 -15.50 6.24 -2.64
CA THR A 213 -16.45 7.29 -2.97
C THR A 213 -17.79 6.74 -3.47
N TYR A 214 -17.95 5.43 -3.59
CA TYR A 214 -19.21 4.82 -4.00
C TYR A 214 -20.29 4.95 -2.92
N THR A 215 -21.50 5.39 -3.31
CA THR A 215 -22.67 5.51 -2.41
C THR A 215 -22.94 4.27 -1.55
N GLY A 216 -22.70 3.07 -2.07
CA GLY A 216 -22.95 1.81 -1.36
C GLY A 216 -21.82 1.39 -0.41
N GLY A 217 -20.78 2.22 -0.22
CA GLY A 217 -19.61 1.85 0.58
C GLY A 217 -18.69 0.86 -0.15
N PHE A 218 -17.72 0.33 0.59
CA PHE A 218 -16.82 -0.69 0.04
C PHE A 218 -17.27 -2.07 0.53
N VAL A 219 -17.75 -2.90 -0.39
CA VAL A 219 -18.19 -4.26 -0.07
C VAL A 219 -17.01 -5.22 -0.15
N ASP A 220 -16.55 -5.73 0.98
CA ASP A 220 -15.43 -6.69 1.06
C ASP A 220 -15.86 -8.05 1.63
N SER A 221 -16.84 -8.68 0.96
CA SER A 221 -17.46 -9.92 1.46
C SER A 221 -16.56 -11.15 1.43
N TYR A 222 -15.56 -11.17 0.54
CA TYR A 222 -14.70 -12.35 0.34
C TYR A 222 -13.37 -12.26 1.07
N PHE A 223 -12.85 -11.06 1.26
CA PHE A 223 -11.50 -10.83 1.75
C PHE A 223 -11.45 -9.91 2.96
N GLY A 224 -12.60 -9.52 3.53
CA GLY A 224 -12.66 -8.66 4.71
C GLY A 224 -11.83 -9.15 5.91
N ASP A 225 -11.68 -10.48 6.05
CA ASP A 225 -10.83 -11.07 7.09
C ASP A 225 -9.34 -10.74 6.94
N ALA A 226 -8.88 -10.40 5.72
CA ALA A 226 -7.50 -9.99 5.47
C ALA A 226 -7.11 -8.74 6.27
N TRP A 227 -8.07 -7.85 6.59
CA TRP A 227 -7.82 -6.66 7.40
C TRP A 227 -7.33 -6.97 8.80
N LYS A 228 -7.66 -8.16 9.33
CA LYS A 228 -7.13 -8.66 10.62
C LYS A 228 -5.61 -8.81 10.61
N ALA A 229 -4.98 -8.87 9.44
CA ALA A 229 -3.52 -8.85 9.36
C ALA A 229 -2.91 -7.47 9.65
N PHE A 230 -3.68 -6.40 9.47
CA PHE A 230 -3.20 -5.02 9.46
C PHE A 230 -3.77 -4.16 10.58
N THR A 231 -4.96 -4.48 11.10
CA THR A 231 -5.61 -3.71 12.16
C THR A 231 -6.47 -4.60 13.06
N PHE A 232 -6.60 -4.21 14.33
CA PHE A 232 -7.59 -4.75 15.27
C PHE A 232 -8.93 -4.02 15.20
N ASN A 233 -8.96 -2.84 14.57
CA ASN A 233 -10.14 -1.99 14.48
C ASN A 233 -10.89 -2.27 13.18
N LYS A 234 -12.22 -2.17 13.23
CA LYS A 234 -13.05 -2.29 12.02
C LYS A 234 -12.78 -1.09 11.09
N PRO A 235 -12.51 -1.31 9.79
CA PRO A 235 -12.37 -0.22 8.85
C PRO A 235 -13.62 0.67 8.80
N LYS A 236 -13.39 1.99 8.70
CA LYS A 236 -14.43 3.01 8.57
C LYS A 236 -14.55 3.42 7.11
N GLU A 237 -15.75 3.84 6.70
CA GLU A 237 -16.02 4.22 5.32
C GLU A 237 -16.12 5.74 5.16
N LEU A 238 -15.53 6.26 4.08
CA LEU A 238 -15.54 7.68 3.74
C LEU A 238 -16.96 8.26 3.60
N ILE A 239 -17.93 7.47 3.11
CA ILE A 239 -19.32 7.91 2.93
C ILE A 239 -20.00 8.36 4.23
N HIS A 240 -19.56 7.87 5.39
CA HIS A 240 -20.09 8.27 6.70
C HIS A 240 -19.50 9.59 7.22
N LEU A 241 -18.55 10.16 6.48
CA LEU A 241 -17.85 11.40 6.80
C LEU A 241 -18.35 12.60 5.96
N GLN A 242 -19.34 12.40 5.09
CA GLN A 242 -19.97 13.49 4.34
C GLN A 242 -20.39 14.65 5.27
N ASN A 243 -20.15 15.88 4.81
CA ASN A 243 -20.45 17.13 5.51
C ASN A 243 -19.74 17.30 6.86
N LYS A 244 -18.65 16.56 7.11
CA LYS A 244 -17.87 16.65 8.35
C LYS A 244 -16.45 17.15 8.07
N ARG A 245 -15.93 17.95 8.98
CA ARG A 245 -14.52 18.24 9.12
C ARG A 245 -13.86 17.17 9.99
N VAL A 246 -13.07 16.33 9.35
CA VAL A 246 -12.40 15.18 9.93
C VAL A 246 -10.94 15.49 10.12
N CYS A 247 -10.45 15.35 11.35
CA CYS A 247 -9.09 15.65 11.74
C CYS A 247 -8.34 14.37 12.10
N PHE A 248 -7.05 14.32 11.74
CA PHE A 248 -6.18 13.19 11.99
C PHE A 248 -4.96 13.64 12.80
N ARG A 249 -4.77 13.06 13.99
CA ARG A 249 -3.53 13.26 14.75
C ARG A 249 -2.33 12.70 14.01
N ASN A 250 -2.49 11.50 13.46
CA ASN A 250 -1.48 10.83 12.64
C ASN A 250 -2.20 10.11 11.49
N ALA A 251 -1.79 10.40 10.25
CA ALA A 251 -2.34 9.76 9.06
C ALA A 251 -1.22 9.22 8.16
N LEU A 252 -1.42 8.00 7.67
CA LEU A 252 -0.58 7.34 6.67
C LEU A 252 -1.39 7.17 5.39
N PHE A 253 -0.85 7.67 4.29
CA PHE A 253 -1.40 7.55 2.94
C PHE A 253 -0.48 6.59 2.17
N PRO A 254 -0.84 5.30 2.04
CA PRO A 254 0.05 4.26 1.54
C PRO A 254 0.26 4.33 0.03
N LEU A 255 1.24 3.55 -0.44
CA LEU A 255 1.38 3.21 -1.85
C LEU A 255 0.08 2.56 -2.36
N LEU A 256 -0.28 2.88 -3.60
CA LEU A 256 -1.55 2.46 -4.21
C LEU A 256 -1.35 1.40 -5.30
N ALA A 257 -2.36 0.56 -5.48
CA ALA A 257 -2.34 -0.63 -6.32
C ALA A 257 -1.93 -0.43 -7.78
N ARG A 258 -2.30 0.71 -8.39
CA ARG A 258 -2.17 0.91 -9.84
C ARG A 258 -1.13 1.97 -10.22
N GLN A 259 -0.21 2.27 -9.32
CA GLN A 259 0.92 3.16 -9.56
C GLN A 259 1.61 2.86 -10.90
N ARG A 260 2.04 3.93 -11.60
CA ARG A 260 2.90 3.78 -12.77
C ARG A 260 4.23 3.18 -12.34
N LEU A 261 4.66 2.12 -13.04
CA LEU A 261 5.82 1.32 -12.64
C LEU A 261 5.68 0.75 -11.22
N GLY A 262 4.45 0.47 -10.77
CA GLY A 262 4.13 0.05 -9.41
C GLY A 262 4.31 -1.44 -9.12
N ILE A 263 4.17 -1.85 -7.85
CA ILE A 263 4.17 -3.26 -7.47
C ILE A 263 2.81 -3.89 -7.82
N TYR A 264 2.84 -5.14 -8.30
CA TYR A 264 1.69 -5.96 -8.70
C TYR A 264 1.14 -5.68 -10.12
N TYR A 265 0.50 -4.53 -10.38
CA TYR A 265 -0.19 -4.29 -11.66
C TYR A 265 0.71 -3.84 -12.80
N ASN A 266 1.47 -2.77 -12.58
CA ASN A 266 2.28 -2.13 -13.62
C ASN A 266 3.77 -2.37 -13.38
N MET A 267 4.10 -3.55 -12.88
CA MET A 267 5.43 -3.88 -12.41
C MET A 267 6.36 -4.14 -13.60
N PRO A 268 7.41 -3.32 -13.82
CA PRO A 268 8.23 -3.42 -15.01
C PRO A 268 9.30 -4.50 -14.85
N LEU A 269 8.91 -5.75 -14.64
CA LEU A 269 9.86 -6.83 -14.35
C LEU A 269 10.76 -7.15 -15.55
N ILE A 270 12.05 -7.32 -15.27
CA ILE A 270 12.98 -7.98 -16.18
C ILE A 270 12.54 -9.43 -16.44
N ASP A 271 12.65 -9.84 -17.70
CA ASP A 271 12.20 -11.16 -18.12
C ASP A 271 13.08 -12.30 -17.54
N GLY A 272 12.44 -13.45 -17.33
CA GLY A 272 13.02 -14.70 -16.83
C GLY A 272 13.65 -14.64 -15.43
N CYS A 273 13.35 -13.62 -14.63
CA CYS A 273 13.65 -13.58 -13.21
C CYS A 273 12.39 -13.85 -12.37
N GLN A 274 12.55 -14.57 -11.27
CA GLN A 274 11.48 -14.90 -10.32
C GLN A 274 11.99 -15.01 -8.89
N GLY A 275 11.07 -15.08 -7.92
CA GLY A 275 11.40 -15.33 -6.51
C GLY A 275 11.58 -14.06 -5.68
N SER A 276 10.63 -13.12 -5.76
CA SER A 276 10.65 -11.89 -4.97
C SER A 276 10.62 -12.15 -3.46
N GLY A 277 11.62 -11.64 -2.76
CA GLY A 277 11.72 -11.67 -1.30
C GLY A 277 10.62 -10.87 -0.63
N LEU A 278 10.21 -9.73 -1.19
CA LEU A 278 9.08 -8.92 -0.73
C LEU A 278 7.78 -9.73 -0.69
N PHE A 279 7.41 -10.36 -1.80
CA PHE A 279 6.18 -11.17 -1.86
C PHE A 279 6.26 -12.40 -0.95
N HIS A 280 7.44 -13.02 -0.86
CA HIS A 280 7.65 -14.15 0.04
C HIS A 280 7.53 -13.73 1.52
N ALA A 281 8.13 -12.60 1.91
CA ALA A 281 8.03 -12.05 3.25
C ALA A 281 6.59 -11.64 3.60
N PHE A 282 5.91 -10.97 2.66
CA PHE A 282 4.50 -10.60 2.80
C PHE A 282 3.63 -11.82 3.04
N THR A 283 3.77 -12.87 2.24
CA THR A 283 2.99 -14.11 2.38
C THR A 283 3.15 -14.70 3.79
N ARG A 284 4.38 -14.75 4.31
CA ARG A 284 4.63 -15.25 5.67
C ARG A 284 4.03 -14.34 6.74
N HIS A 285 4.22 -13.03 6.61
CA HIS A 285 3.66 -12.05 7.54
C HIS A 285 2.13 -12.14 7.60
N PHE A 286 1.49 -12.17 6.43
CA PHE A 286 0.05 -12.20 6.27
C PHE A 286 -0.55 -13.48 6.86
N LEU A 287 -0.02 -14.65 6.51
CA LEU A 287 -0.49 -15.93 7.06
C LEU A 287 -0.27 -16.02 8.57
N TYR A 288 0.88 -15.55 9.07
CA TYR A 288 1.17 -15.53 10.50
C TYR A 288 0.15 -14.67 11.27
N ARG A 289 -0.10 -13.44 10.80
CA ARG A 289 -1.05 -12.52 11.46
C ARG A 289 -2.49 -13.03 11.42
N LEU A 290 -2.87 -13.76 10.37
CA LEU A 290 -4.19 -14.39 10.26
C LEU A 290 -4.28 -15.74 10.98
N ASN A 291 -3.20 -16.20 11.63
CA ASN A 291 -3.12 -17.51 12.26
C ASN A 291 -3.46 -18.68 11.32
N VAL A 292 -3.07 -18.55 10.05
CA VAL A 292 -3.29 -19.58 9.03
C VAL A 292 -2.09 -20.52 9.00
N SER A 293 -2.30 -21.74 9.47
CA SER A 293 -1.29 -22.79 9.40
C SER A 293 -1.31 -23.49 8.04
N GLN A 294 -0.13 -23.61 7.42
CA GLN A 294 0.05 -24.38 6.19
C GLN A 294 0.76 -25.69 6.54
N ASN A 295 0.03 -26.81 6.53
CA ASN A 295 0.56 -28.13 6.89
C ASN A 295 1.41 -28.78 5.78
N GLY A 296 1.98 -27.97 4.89
CA GLY A 296 2.78 -28.41 3.75
C GLY A 296 2.04 -29.33 2.77
N PRO A 297 2.75 -29.85 1.75
CA PRO A 297 2.29 -31.04 1.06
C PRO A 297 2.27 -32.19 2.06
N ILE A 298 1.14 -32.89 2.14
CA ILE A 298 1.05 -34.14 2.89
C ILE A 298 1.81 -35.19 2.08
N LYS A 299 2.72 -35.92 2.73
CA LYS A 299 3.48 -36.98 2.08
C LYS A 299 2.53 -37.94 1.36
N ASP A 300 2.88 -38.33 0.15
CA ASP A 300 2.12 -39.28 -0.69
C ASP A 300 0.68 -38.81 -1.04
N LYS A 301 0.38 -37.50 -0.92
CA LYS A 301 -0.89 -36.92 -1.40
C LYS A 301 -0.65 -35.76 -2.37
N LEU A 302 -1.33 -35.80 -3.50
CA LEU A 302 -1.39 -34.69 -4.44
C LEU A 302 -2.61 -33.82 -4.13
N ARG A 303 -2.38 -32.54 -3.80
CA ARG A 303 -3.47 -31.54 -3.73
C ARG A 303 -3.57 -30.82 -5.07
N ILE A 304 -4.69 -31.02 -5.76
CA ILE A 304 -5.02 -30.29 -6.98
C ILE A 304 -6.03 -29.20 -6.62
N THR A 305 -5.68 -27.92 -6.84
CA THR A 305 -6.61 -26.80 -6.75
C THR A 305 -6.92 -26.31 -8.15
N ILE A 306 -8.16 -26.48 -8.60
CA ILE A 306 -8.59 -26.02 -9.93
C ILE A 306 -9.27 -24.66 -9.78
N LEU A 307 -8.71 -23.64 -10.44
CA LEU A 307 -9.30 -22.31 -10.51
C LEU A 307 -10.08 -22.17 -11.82
N GLN A 308 -11.39 -22.38 -11.77
CA GLN A 308 -12.27 -22.17 -12.91
C GLN A 308 -12.79 -20.73 -12.90
N ARG A 309 -12.72 -20.06 -14.06
CA ARG A 309 -13.41 -18.78 -14.27
C ARG A 309 -14.70 -19.05 -15.01
N ASP A 310 -15.80 -18.54 -14.48
CA ASP A 310 -17.09 -18.61 -15.16
C ASP A 310 -17.21 -17.50 -16.20
N SER A 311 -16.38 -17.59 -17.25
CA SER A 311 -16.47 -16.74 -18.43
C SER A 311 -16.65 -17.58 -19.68
N ILE A 312 -17.41 -17.05 -20.64
CA ILE A 312 -17.82 -17.75 -21.87
C ILE A 312 -16.60 -18.35 -22.61
N ALA A 313 -15.45 -17.69 -22.58
CA ALA A 313 -14.25 -18.10 -23.32
C ALA A 313 -13.24 -18.94 -22.52
N ARG A 314 -13.43 -19.15 -21.20
CA ARG A 314 -12.42 -19.82 -20.34
C ARG A 314 -13.01 -20.84 -19.37
N ARG A 315 -14.16 -21.43 -19.72
CA ARG A 315 -14.81 -22.48 -18.94
C ARG A 315 -14.13 -23.82 -19.18
N ILE A 316 -13.74 -24.52 -18.11
CA ILE A 316 -13.30 -25.91 -18.18
C ILE A 316 -14.58 -26.77 -18.24
N ILE A 317 -14.87 -27.32 -19.43
CA ILE A 317 -16.14 -28.02 -19.70
C ILE A 317 -16.19 -29.45 -19.17
N ASN A 318 -15.05 -30.05 -18.82
CA ASN A 318 -14.91 -31.44 -18.38
C ASN A 318 -14.36 -31.57 -16.95
N ILE A 319 -14.48 -30.52 -16.12
CA ILE A 319 -13.92 -30.53 -14.76
C ILE A 319 -14.50 -31.66 -13.90
N GLU A 320 -15.78 -31.98 -14.09
CA GLU A 320 -16.49 -33.07 -13.41
C GLU A 320 -15.91 -34.44 -13.75
N GLU A 321 -15.46 -34.66 -15.00
CA GLU A 321 -14.85 -35.94 -15.41
C GLU A 321 -13.49 -36.14 -14.72
N GLY A 322 -12.73 -35.06 -14.53
CA GLY A 322 -11.44 -35.10 -13.84
C GLY A 322 -11.55 -35.25 -12.32
N LEU A 323 -12.69 -34.89 -11.73
CA LEU A 323 -12.94 -35.00 -10.28
C LEU A 323 -13.61 -36.32 -9.86
N ARG A 324 -14.17 -37.08 -10.80
CA ARG A 324 -14.87 -38.35 -10.53
C ARG A 324 -13.97 -39.58 -10.45
N ASN A 325 -12.69 -39.45 -10.76
CA ASN A 325 -11.72 -40.52 -10.60
C ASN A 325 -11.11 -40.48 -9.20
N ASP A 326 -11.89 -40.94 -8.21
CA ASP A 326 -11.45 -41.17 -6.81
C ASP A 326 -10.53 -42.41 -6.67
N ASP A 327 -9.78 -42.79 -7.72
CA ASP A 327 -8.84 -43.92 -7.75
C ASP A 327 -7.41 -43.49 -8.15
N ILE A 328 -6.84 -42.51 -7.45
CA ILE A 328 -5.38 -42.27 -7.41
C ILE A 328 -4.91 -42.06 -5.98
#